data_AF-A0A519ZH12-F1
#
_entry.id   AF-A0A519ZH12-F1
#
_cell.length_a   1.000
_cell.length_b   1.000
_cell.length_c   1.000
_cell.angle_alpha   90.00
_cell.angle_beta   90.00
_cell.angle_gamma   90.00
#
_symmetry.space_group_name_H-M   'P 1'
#
loop_
_entity.id
_entity.type
_entity.pdbx_description
1 polymer ?
#
loop_
_entity_poly.entity_id
_entity_poly.type
_entity_poly.pdbx_seq_one_letter_code
_entity_poly.pdbx_strand_id
1 'polypeptide(L)'
;MKSTIIFASSWLLAVPALGQASTATAMLARYQQALAGHVLGYEVQRIDTFPSGNVWNHRGQVVMRRRPAGSALPADFLAQRPDMKLTYYYNGSAGYDLDDKTRTYRMEAKPYAPSVLGSPAGQLLAEELLAVTDSAYQSVAYSLTSQGGVLHFRYPDQPALDVLNRHTYLVLDAQTGLPREVKTTMMRGGGKWVIIKRLSQLRLDAPADVAALDQPSFRATYREAVPVPAAEAPTLQSKRAPLFALQGLAGAPVRLAAYKGRVVVLDFWETHCAPCIRDMPQLQLLQARYQGKGVVVLGMLADNSLGAQGRAPGILKRQGATYQNLVVSKEIASAYHVNSFPHQLVIGRTGIIELDHTGGEATAALTAAIERALNVKTPAKSTK
;
A
#
# COMPACT_ATOMS: atom_id res chain seq x y z
N MET A 1 16.56 23.93 10.50
CA MET A 1 16.46 24.42 9.11
C MET A 1 15.23 23.75 8.52
N LYS A 2 14.29 24.51 7.94
CA LYS A 2 13.19 23.92 7.16
C LYS A 2 13.87 23.25 5.96
N SER A 3 13.79 21.92 5.86
CA SER A 3 14.22 21.19 4.67
C SER A 3 13.20 21.45 3.57
N THR A 4 13.09 22.69 3.10
CA THR A 4 12.32 23.00 1.91
C THR A 4 13.20 22.62 0.73
N ILE A 5 12.72 21.81 -0.19
CA ILE A 5 13.42 21.58 -1.46
C ILE A 5 13.41 22.94 -2.18
N ILE A 6 14.50 23.70 -2.06
CA ILE A 6 14.62 25.02 -2.67
C ILE A 6 15.12 24.81 -4.08
N PHE A 7 14.25 25.04 -5.06
CA PHE A 7 14.66 25.01 -6.45
C PHE A 7 15.24 26.37 -6.86
N ALA A 8 16.57 26.53 -6.75
CA ALA A 8 17.28 27.70 -7.27
C ALA A 8 17.12 27.82 -8.80
N SER A 9 17.02 29.05 -9.31
CA SER A 9 16.81 29.35 -10.74
C SER A 9 18.07 29.14 -11.56
N SER A 10 18.09 28.14 -12.45
CA SER A 10 19.04 28.09 -13.59
C SER A 10 18.56 27.19 -14.73
N TRP A 11 18.92 27.67 -15.92
CA TRP A 11 18.66 27.33 -17.34
C TRP A 11 17.96 26.01 -17.69
N LEU A 12 16.82 26.15 -18.39
CA LEU A 12 16.15 25.09 -19.14
C LEU A 12 17.05 24.65 -20.30
N LEU A 13 17.60 23.43 -20.25
CA LEU A 13 18.11 22.77 -21.44
C LEU A 13 16.91 22.35 -22.29
N ALA A 14 16.76 22.96 -23.45
CA ALA A 14 15.73 22.56 -24.42
C ALA A 14 16.09 21.20 -25.02
N VAL A 15 15.21 20.21 -24.89
CA VAL A 15 15.30 18.98 -25.70
C VAL A 15 15.00 19.38 -27.15
N PRO A 16 15.77 18.93 -28.16
CA PRO A 16 15.54 19.30 -29.55
C PRO A 16 14.11 18.96 -30.02
N ALA A 17 13.57 19.79 -30.92
CA ALA A 17 12.15 19.82 -31.30
C ALA A 17 11.54 18.42 -31.54
N LEU A 18 10.42 18.16 -30.86
CA LEU A 18 9.63 16.92 -30.91
C LEU A 18 9.23 16.47 -32.32
N GLY A 19 9.17 17.41 -33.29
CA GLY A 19 8.81 17.15 -34.69
C GLY A 19 9.89 16.48 -35.53
N GLN A 20 11.11 16.30 -35.02
CA GLN A 20 12.20 15.65 -35.77
C GLN A 20 12.34 14.14 -35.50
N ALA A 21 11.60 13.59 -34.53
CA ALA A 21 11.63 12.15 -34.27
C ALA A 21 10.66 11.43 -35.23
N SER A 22 11.21 10.60 -36.13
CA SER A 22 10.42 9.83 -37.10
C SER A 22 9.85 8.51 -36.54
N THR A 23 10.30 8.06 -35.37
CA THR A 23 9.86 6.80 -34.75
C THR A 23 9.77 6.89 -33.23
N ALA A 24 8.99 5.99 -32.62
CA ALA A 24 8.85 5.90 -31.17
C ALA A 24 10.17 5.58 -30.45
N THR A 25 10.99 4.71 -31.05
CA THR A 25 12.31 4.36 -30.52
C THR A 25 13.26 5.57 -30.52
N ALA A 26 13.25 6.38 -31.60
CA ALA A 26 14.08 7.58 -31.66
C ALA A 26 13.66 8.63 -30.61
N MET A 27 12.35 8.80 -30.41
CA MET A 27 11.85 9.71 -29.36
C MET A 27 12.19 9.19 -27.96
N LEU A 28 12.05 7.88 -27.72
CA LEU A 28 12.43 7.26 -26.45
C LEU A 28 13.93 7.42 -26.17
N ALA A 29 14.80 7.22 -27.16
CA ALA A 29 16.24 7.41 -27.03
C ALA A 29 16.60 8.87 -26.71
N ARG A 30 15.97 9.84 -27.39
CA ARG A 30 16.13 11.27 -27.08
C ARG A 30 15.71 11.60 -25.66
N TYR A 31 14.56 11.08 -25.24
CA TYR A 31 14.06 11.24 -23.89
C TYR A 31 15.02 10.65 -22.85
N GLN A 32 15.50 9.42 -23.07
CA GLN A 32 16.50 8.76 -22.22
C GLN A 32 17.78 9.58 -22.11
N GLN A 33 18.28 10.09 -23.23
CA GLN A 33 19.48 10.92 -23.28
C GLN A 33 19.29 12.23 -22.51
N ALA A 34 18.12 12.86 -22.64
CA ALA A 34 17.80 14.12 -21.96
C ALA A 34 17.77 14.01 -20.43
N LEU A 35 17.48 12.83 -19.89
CA LEU A 35 17.48 12.58 -18.44
C LEU A 35 18.75 11.89 -17.94
N ALA A 36 19.63 11.44 -18.83
CA ALA A 36 20.80 10.66 -18.47
C ALA A 36 21.77 11.50 -17.63
N GLY A 37 22.21 10.95 -16.49
CA GLY A 37 23.18 11.60 -15.60
C GLY A 37 22.63 12.72 -14.72
N HIS A 38 21.40 13.15 -14.94
CA HIS A 38 20.78 14.25 -14.18
C HIS A 38 20.12 13.78 -12.88
N VAL A 39 20.15 14.63 -11.86
CA VAL A 39 19.29 14.53 -10.68
C VAL A 39 17.98 15.23 -10.97
N LEU A 40 16.87 14.49 -10.94
CA LEU A 40 15.56 15.02 -11.31
C LEU A 40 14.85 15.56 -10.08
N GLY A 41 14.35 16.79 -10.15
CA GLY A 41 13.50 17.40 -9.13
C GLY A 41 12.18 17.85 -9.71
N TYR A 42 11.07 17.58 -9.03
CA TYR A 42 9.74 17.98 -9.49
C TYR A 42 8.74 18.11 -8.35
N GLU A 43 7.71 18.92 -8.58
CA GLU A 43 6.44 18.84 -7.87
C GLU A 43 5.53 17.82 -8.58
N VAL A 44 4.71 17.13 -7.81
CA VAL A 44 3.78 16.12 -8.33
C VAL A 44 2.42 16.21 -7.67
N GLN A 45 1.37 16.13 -8.50
CA GLN A 45 0.03 15.75 -8.08
C GLN A 45 -0.25 14.33 -8.58
N ARG A 46 -0.34 13.36 -7.66
CA ARG A 46 -0.72 11.98 -7.94
C ARG A 46 -2.20 11.77 -7.68
N ILE A 47 -2.92 11.27 -8.67
CA ILE A 47 -4.35 10.97 -8.60
C ILE A 47 -4.55 9.49 -8.93
N ASP A 48 -5.05 8.72 -7.97
CA ASP A 48 -5.37 7.31 -8.16
C ASP A 48 -6.89 7.12 -8.15
N THR A 49 -7.47 6.69 -9.26
CA THR A 49 -8.89 6.32 -9.36
C THR A 49 -9.01 4.81 -9.33
N PHE A 50 -9.44 4.27 -8.19
CA PHE A 50 -9.52 2.83 -7.96
C PHE A 50 -10.73 2.20 -8.67
N PRO A 51 -10.72 0.88 -8.88
CA PRO A 51 -11.87 0.12 -9.40
C PRO A 51 -13.17 0.34 -8.61
N SER A 52 -13.08 0.68 -7.32
CA SER A 52 -14.24 0.98 -6.48
C SER A 52 -14.88 2.34 -6.76
N GLY A 53 -14.25 3.21 -7.56
CA GLY A 53 -14.63 4.61 -7.74
C GLY A 53 -13.98 5.56 -6.73
N ASN A 54 -13.29 5.04 -5.71
CA ASN A 54 -12.54 5.89 -4.77
C ASN A 54 -11.43 6.64 -5.51
N VAL A 55 -11.19 7.88 -5.11
CA VAL A 55 -10.13 8.71 -5.66
C VAL A 55 -9.19 9.13 -4.53
N TRP A 56 -7.90 8.80 -4.68
CA TRP A 56 -6.84 9.41 -3.90
C TRP A 56 -6.21 10.54 -4.68
N ASN A 57 -5.85 11.62 -3.98
CA ASN A 57 -5.27 12.81 -4.57
C ASN A 57 -4.20 13.34 -3.62
N HIS A 58 -2.94 13.09 -3.97
CA HIS A 58 -1.78 13.44 -3.16
C HIS A 58 -0.94 14.46 -3.89
N ARG A 59 -0.32 15.36 -3.12
CA ARG A 59 0.60 16.36 -3.64
C ARG A 59 1.89 16.35 -2.86
N GLY A 60 2.98 16.65 -3.54
CA GLY A 60 4.25 16.83 -2.88
C GLY A 60 5.38 17.11 -3.84
N GLN A 61 6.58 16.96 -3.32
CA GLN A 61 7.83 17.27 -4.03
C GLN A 61 8.73 16.05 -3.97
N VAL A 62 9.46 15.80 -5.05
CA VAL A 62 10.40 14.69 -5.15
C VAL A 62 11.69 15.17 -5.77
N VAL A 63 12.81 14.72 -5.19
CA VAL A 63 14.11 14.74 -5.84
C VAL A 63 14.58 13.29 -5.95
N MET A 64 15.05 12.88 -7.13
CA MET A 64 15.46 11.51 -7.38
C MET A 64 16.69 11.41 -8.28
N ARG A 65 17.51 10.40 -8.01
CA ARG A 65 18.73 10.09 -8.74
C ARG A 65 18.64 8.67 -9.27
N ARG A 66 18.88 8.49 -10.58
CA ARG A 66 18.86 7.17 -11.23
C ARG A 66 19.87 6.23 -10.57
N ARG A 67 19.44 4.99 -10.36
CA ARG A 67 20.29 3.87 -9.92
C ARG A 67 20.72 3.01 -11.11
N PRO A 68 21.76 2.16 -10.95
CA PRO A 68 22.12 1.18 -11.96
C PRO A 68 20.95 0.25 -12.31
N ALA A 69 20.90 -0.16 -13.58
CA ALA A 69 19.93 -1.14 -14.05
C ALA A 69 19.99 -2.43 -13.21
N GLY A 70 18.82 -3.04 -12.97
CA GLY A 70 18.69 -4.21 -12.10
C GLY A 70 18.56 -3.89 -10.59
N SER A 71 18.64 -2.61 -10.20
CA SER A 71 18.27 -2.18 -8.84
C SER A 71 16.80 -2.47 -8.54
N ALA A 72 16.47 -2.78 -7.28
CA ALA A 72 15.09 -3.07 -6.85
C ALA A 72 14.10 -1.93 -7.15
N LEU A 73 14.56 -0.69 -7.04
CA LEU A 73 13.89 0.52 -7.53
C LEU A 73 14.84 1.27 -8.47
N PRO A 74 14.31 2.01 -9.46
CA PRO A 74 15.14 2.69 -10.46
C PRO A 74 15.84 3.94 -9.93
N ALA A 75 15.54 4.37 -8.71
CA ALA A 75 16.10 5.60 -8.14
C ALA A 75 16.26 5.56 -6.63
N ASP A 76 17.27 6.29 -6.15
CA ASP A 76 17.28 6.88 -4.81
C ASP A 76 16.40 8.13 -4.85
N PHE A 77 15.67 8.42 -3.78
CA PHE A 77 14.82 9.59 -3.77
C PHE A 77 14.53 10.14 -2.38
N LEU A 78 14.26 11.44 -2.35
CA LEU A 78 13.69 12.17 -1.22
C LEU A 78 12.32 12.68 -1.69
N ALA A 79 11.27 12.33 -0.95
CA ALA A 79 9.91 12.77 -1.23
C ALA A 79 9.30 13.48 -0.01
N GLN A 80 8.58 14.57 -0.24
CA GLN A 80 7.92 15.34 0.82
C GLN A 80 6.41 15.37 0.62
N ARG A 81 5.67 15.10 1.70
CA ARG A 81 4.21 15.22 1.81
C ARG A 81 3.87 16.35 2.78
N PRO A 82 3.71 17.60 2.28
CA PRO A 82 3.46 18.75 3.14
C PRO A 82 2.19 18.64 3.99
N ASP A 83 1.15 18.01 3.43
CA ASP A 83 -0.13 17.75 4.10
C ASP A 83 0.04 16.84 5.34
N MET A 84 1.01 15.93 5.30
CA MET A 84 1.33 15.02 6.38
C MET A 84 2.52 15.47 7.23
N LYS A 85 3.20 16.56 6.84
CA LYS A 85 4.48 17.01 7.42
C LYS A 85 5.52 15.88 7.46
N LEU A 86 5.51 15.04 6.44
CA LEU A 86 6.36 13.85 6.34
C LEU A 86 7.38 14.03 5.23
N THR A 87 8.64 13.73 5.52
CA THR A 87 9.70 13.58 4.52
C THR A 87 10.11 12.11 4.50
N TYR A 88 10.17 11.49 3.32
CA TYR A 88 10.62 10.11 3.16
C TYR A 88 11.89 10.08 2.32
N TYR A 89 12.86 9.29 2.75
CA TYR A 89 14.09 9.05 2.03
C TYR A 89 14.29 7.58 1.73
N TYR A 90 14.76 7.27 0.53
CA TYR A 90 15.20 5.94 0.14
C TYR A 90 16.53 6.02 -0.60
N ASN A 91 17.49 5.18 -0.18
CA ASN A 91 18.85 5.14 -0.74
C ASN A 91 19.20 3.80 -1.39
N GLY A 92 18.20 2.97 -1.70
CA GLY A 92 18.39 1.61 -2.20
C GLY A 92 18.60 0.53 -1.15
N SER A 93 19.03 0.91 0.07
CA SER A 93 19.32 -0.04 1.15
C SER A 93 18.37 0.05 2.32
N ALA A 94 17.85 1.25 2.58
CA ALA A 94 16.95 1.56 3.68
C ALA A 94 15.99 2.68 3.29
N GLY A 95 14.81 2.66 3.90
CA GLY A 95 13.82 3.72 3.85
C GLY A 95 13.78 4.46 5.19
N TYR A 96 13.58 5.76 5.17
CA TYR A 96 13.52 6.61 6.36
C TYR A 96 12.33 7.55 6.30
N ASP A 97 11.37 7.38 7.21
CA ASP A 97 10.36 8.39 7.51
C ASP A 97 10.95 9.42 8.46
N LEU A 98 11.27 10.60 7.97
CA LEU A 98 11.84 11.71 8.74
C LEU A 98 10.74 12.62 9.29
N ASP A 99 10.81 12.93 10.58
CA ASP A 99 10.08 14.01 11.23
C ASP A 99 11.04 15.18 11.47
N ASP A 100 10.92 16.21 10.64
CA ASP A 100 11.76 17.41 10.70
C ASP A 100 11.52 18.26 11.96
N LYS A 101 10.35 18.14 12.59
CA LYS A 101 9.99 18.89 13.79
C LYS A 101 10.67 18.32 15.01
N THR A 102 10.63 17.01 15.18
CA THR A 102 11.26 16.31 16.33
C THR A 102 12.71 15.94 16.06
N ARG A 103 13.18 16.07 14.81
CA ARG A 103 14.49 15.58 14.35
C ARG A 103 14.66 14.09 14.65
N THR A 104 13.60 13.32 14.37
CA THR A 104 13.62 11.86 14.51
C THR A 104 13.34 11.15 13.20
N TYR A 105 13.72 9.89 13.08
CA TYR A 105 13.34 9.05 11.93
C TYR A 105 12.80 7.68 12.34
N ARG A 106 11.90 7.09 11.55
CA ARG A 106 11.64 5.65 11.57
C ARG A 106 12.32 5.00 10.38
N MET A 107 13.09 3.95 10.64
CA MET A 107 13.83 3.23 9.61
C MET A 107 13.10 1.95 9.22
N GLU A 108 12.98 1.74 7.92
CA GLU A 108 12.63 0.46 7.34
C GLU A 108 13.93 -0.23 6.91
N ALA A 109 14.40 -1.19 7.70
CA ALA A 109 15.59 -1.99 7.38
C ALA A 109 15.19 -3.12 6.43
N LYS A 110 15.80 -3.17 5.23
CA LYS A 110 15.45 -4.08 4.11
C LYS A 110 14.11 -3.77 3.43
N PRO A 111 13.90 -2.53 3.00
CA PRO A 111 12.71 -2.15 2.27
C PRO A 111 12.67 -2.90 0.92
N TYR A 112 11.52 -3.43 0.55
CA TYR A 112 11.27 -4.00 -0.77
C TYR A 112 10.41 -3.03 -1.57
N ALA A 113 10.53 -3.01 -2.90
CA ALA A 113 9.92 -1.97 -3.74
C ALA A 113 8.43 -1.64 -3.41
N PRO A 114 7.53 -2.64 -3.24
CA PRO A 114 6.16 -2.39 -2.82
C PRO A 114 5.98 -1.64 -1.49
N SER A 115 6.83 -1.87 -0.47
CA SER A 115 6.70 -1.18 0.81
C SER A 115 7.13 0.28 0.69
N VAL A 116 8.24 0.53 -0.01
CA VAL A 116 8.74 1.87 -0.32
C VAL A 116 7.70 2.68 -1.10
N LEU A 117 7.20 2.13 -2.20
CA LEU A 117 6.21 2.80 -3.05
C LEU A 117 4.82 2.90 -2.38
N GLY A 118 4.58 2.10 -1.34
CA GLY A 118 3.39 2.13 -0.51
C GLY A 118 3.44 3.18 0.60
N SER A 119 4.62 3.65 0.99
CA SER A 119 4.76 4.68 2.04
C SER A 119 4.10 6.00 1.60
N PRO A 120 3.56 6.82 2.53
CA PRO A 120 2.76 7.97 2.14
C PRO A 120 3.48 8.96 1.20
N ALA A 121 4.78 9.18 1.41
CA ALA A 121 5.59 10.01 0.53
C ALA A 121 6.24 9.22 -0.60
N GLY A 122 6.55 7.93 -0.43
CA GLY A 122 7.05 7.07 -1.50
C GLY A 122 6.07 6.91 -2.67
N GLN A 123 4.76 7.02 -2.41
CA GLN A 123 3.74 7.07 -3.45
C GLN A 123 3.92 8.24 -4.44
N LEU A 124 4.65 9.30 -4.08
CA LEU A 124 4.87 10.43 -4.98
C LEU A 124 5.89 10.14 -6.07
N LEU A 125 6.71 9.09 -5.93
CA LEU A 125 7.76 8.77 -6.90
C LEU A 125 7.17 8.46 -8.28
N ALA A 126 7.57 9.24 -9.28
CA ALA A 126 7.35 8.96 -10.70
C ALA A 126 8.46 8.05 -11.24
N GLU A 127 8.47 6.78 -10.80
CA GLU A 127 9.42 5.77 -11.25
C GLU A 127 9.44 5.63 -12.78
N GLU A 128 8.31 5.90 -13.42
CA GLU A 128 8.10 5.76 -14.86
C GLU A 128 8.99 6.68 -15.68
N LEU A 129 9.46 7.77 -15.08
CA LEU A 129 10.42 8.65 -15.76
C LEU A 129 11.74 7.91 -16.06
N LEU A 130 12.08 6.89 -15.27
CA LEU A 130 13.30 6.12 -15.40
C LEU A 130 13.03 4.66 -15.79
N ALA A 131 12.10 3.97 -15.13
CA ALA A 131 11.87 2.52 -15.30
C ALA A 131 11.16 2.14 -16.61
N VAL A 132 10.32 3.02 -17.17
CA VAL A 132 9.71 2.78 -18.50
C VAL A 132 10.80 2.59 -19.56
N THR A 133 12.00 3.13 -19.30
CA THR A 133 13.11 3.12 -20.24
C THR A 133 13.96 1.84 -20.20
N ASP A 134 13.68 0.91 -19.27
CA ASP A 134 14.60 -0.17 -18.89
C ASP A 134 14.12 -1.58 -19.29
N SER A 135 13.28 -1.72 -20.34
CA SER A 135 12.97 -2.97 -21.09
C SER A 135 11.73 -3.80 -20.70
N ALA A 136 10.84 -3.34 -19.82
CA ALA A 136 9.72 -4.16 -19.33
C ALA A 136 8.43 -4.12 -20.20
N TYR A 137 8.39 -3.39 -21.31
CA TYR A 137 7.19 -3.20 -22.14
C TYR A 137 7.14 -4.15 -23.34
N GLN A 138 5.93 -4.50 -23.79
CA GLN A 138 5.67 -5.30 -25.00
C GLN A 138 5.75 -4.46 -26.28
N SER A 139 5.27 -3.22 -26.24
CA SER A 139 5.37 -2.29 -27.37
C SER A 139 5.40 -0.84 -26.91
N VAL A 140 5.98 0.01 -27.77
CA VAL A 140 6.00 1.47 -27.62
C VAL A 140 5.52 2.14 -28.91
N ALA A 141 4.66 3.15 -28.76
CA ALA A 141 4.20 4.01 -29.84
C ALA A 141 4.46 5.48 -29.51
N TYR A 142 4.59 6.32 -30.53
CA TYR A 142 4.75 7.75 -30.38
C TYR A 142 3.73 8.49 -31.24
N SER A 143 3.15 9.54 -30.68
CA SER A 143 2.23 10.43 -31.38
C SER A 143 2.49 11.87 -30.98
N LEU A 144 2.27 12.79 -31.93
CA LEU A 144 2.27 14.22 -31.70
C LEU A 144 0.84 14.71 -31.51
N THR A 145 0.67 15.61 -30.55
CA THR A 145 -0.59 16.31 -30.28
C THR A 145 -0.34 17.81 -30.32
N SER A 146 -1.40 18.62 -30.36
CA SER A 146 -1.28 20.08 -30.26
C SER A 146 -0.63 20.55 -28.95
N GLN A 147 -0.56 19.69 -27.93
CA GLN A 147 -0.03 20.02 -26.61
C GLN A 147 1.34 19.37 -26.32
N GLY A 148 1.92 18.65 -27.28
CA GLY A 148 3.23 17.99 -27.15
C GLY A 148 3.23 16.54 -27.63
N GLY A 149 4.24 15.77 -27.24
CA GLY A 149 4.44 14.38 -27.65
C GLY A 149 3.88 13.39 -26.63
N VAL A 150 3.46 12.20 -27.07
CA VAL A 150 3.02 11.12 -26.19
C VAL A 150 3.74 9.84 -26.56
N LEU A 151 4.53 9.31 -25.62
CA LEU A 151 5.04 7.94 -25.66
C LEU A 151 4.05 7.02 -24.96
N HIS A 152 3.51 6.04 -25.68
CA HIS A 152 2.54 5.07 -25.18
C HIS A 152 3.18 3.69 -25.10
N PHE A 153 3.17 3.10 -23.91
CA PHE A 153 3.71 1.78 -23.61
C PHE A 153 2.59 0.81 -23.30
N ARG A 154 2.68 -0.39 -23.86
CA ARG A 154 1.85 -1.55 -23.49
C ARG A 154 2.72 -2.57 -22.77
N TYR A 155 2.22 -3.12 -21.66
CA TYR A 155 2.92 -4.13 -20.87
C TYR A 155 2.26 -5.50 -21.01
N PRO A 156 3.00 -6.60 -20.81
CA PRO A 156 2.41 -7.93 -20.72
C PRO A 156 1.49 -8.05 -19.51
N ASP A 157 0.46 -8.89 -19.64
CA ASP A 157 -0.43 -9.22 -18.54
C ASP A 157 0.31 -10.01 -17.44
N GLN A 158 -0.02 -9.74 -16.18
CA GLN A 158 0.51 -10.42 -15.00
C GLN A 158 -0.65 -10.95 -14.14
N PRO A 159 -1.34 -12.04 -14.55
CA PRO A 159 -2.50 -12.57 -13.85
C PRO A 159 -2.22 -12.96 -12.39
N ALA A 160 -1.00 -13.45 -12.11
CA ALA A 160 -0.58 -13.80 -10.76
C ALA A 160 -0.56 -12.61 -9.78
N LEU A 161 -0.45 -11.38 -10.30
CA LEU A 161 -0.46 -10.14 -9.52
C LEU A 161 -1.78 -9.37 -9.67
N ASP A 162 -2.77 -9.94 -10.37
CA ASP A 162 -4.04 -9.28 -10.70
C ASP A 162 -3.83 -7.95 -11.44
N VAL A 163 -2.87 -7.92 -12.37
CA VAL A 163 -2.59 -6.76 -13.24
C VAL A 163 -2.76 -7.18 -14.69
N LEU A 164 -3.82 -6.71 -15.34
CA LEU A 164 -4.11 -6.98 -16.74
C LEU A 164 -4.22 -5.68 -17.52
N ASN A 165 -4.01 -5.74 -18.84
CA ASN A 165 -4.19 -4.63 -19.78
C ASN A 165 -3.51 -3.32 -19.32
N ARG A 166 -2.26 -3.44 -18.87
CA ARG A 166 -1.49 -2.31 -18.34
C ARG A 166 -0.92 -1.46 -19.48
N HIS A 167 -1.18 -0.17 -19.40
CA HIS A 167 -0.63 0.85 -20.29
C HIS A 167 -0.04 2.00 -19.50
N THR A 168 1.03 2.61 -20.02
CA THR A 168 1.59 3.87 -19.51
C THR A 168 1.68 4.88 -20.65
N TYR A 169 1.28 6.11 -20.39
CA TYR A 169 1.35 7.24 -21.29
C TYR A 169 2.27 8.28 -20.65
N LEU A 170 3.42 8.53 -21.28
CA LEU A 170 4.34 9.57 -20.89
C LEU A 170 4.09 10.78 -21.80
N VAL A 171 3.51 11.83 -21.23
CA VAL A 171 3.16 13.06 -21.95
C VAL A 171 4.31 14.03 -21.82
N LEU A 172 4.87 14.41 -22.96
CA LEU A 172 6.00 15.32 -23.10
C LEU A 172 5.48 16.72 -23.44
N ASP A 173 6.03 17.73 -22.79
CA ASP A 173 5.74 19.12 -23.06
C ASP A 173 6.26 19.55 -24.44
N ALA A 174 5.46 20.34 -25.17
CA ALA A 174 5.76 20.73 -26.54
C ALA A 174 7.04 21.59 -26.68
N GLN A 175 7.32 22.41 -25.67
CA GLN A 175 8.40 23.41 -25.71
C GLN A 175 9.70 22.82 -25.21
N THR A 176 9.64 22.10 -24.10
CA THR A 176 10.82 21.58 -23.40
C THR A 176 11.15 20.15 -23.81
N GLY A 177 10.19 19.39 -24.34
CA GLY A 177 10.31 17.95 -24.59
C GLY A 177 10.39 17.09 -23.32
N LEU A 178 10.29 17.70 -22.14
CA LEU A 178 10.34 17.03 -20.85
C LEU A 178 8.97 16.50 -20.42
N PRO A 179 8.91 15.46 -19.57
CA PRO A 179 7.66 14.93 -19.04
C PRO A 179 6.89 15.95 -18.21
N ARG A 180 5.59 16.07 -18.49
CA ARG A 180 4.64 16.85 -17.69
C ARG A 180 3.53 16.00 -17.08
N GLU A 181 3.29 14.81 -17.62
CA GLU A 181 2.31 13.88 -17.05
C GLU A 181 2.74 12.44 -17.32
N VAL A 182 2.56 11.58 -16.31
CA VAL A 182 2.56 10.13 -16.46
C VAL A 182 1.16 9.64 -16.14
N LYS A 183 0.56 8.90 -17.07
CA LYS A 183 -0.72 8.23 -16.84
C LYS A 183 -0.54 6.74 -17.00
N THR A 184 -0.89 5.97 -15.98
CA THR A 184 -0.92 4.50 -16.04
C THR A 184 -2.36 4.02 -15.91
N THR A 185 -2.78 3.10 -16.77
CA THR A 185 -4.08 2.42 -16.67
C THR A 185 -3.89 0.93 -16.63
N MET A 186 -4.64 0.23 -15.79
CA MET A 186 -4.62 -1.23 -15.71
C MET A 186 -5.98 -1.76 -15.24
N MET A 187 -6.23 -3.05 -15.45
CA MET A 187 -7.32 -3.78 -14.84
C MET A 187 -6.80 -4.52 -13.61
N ARG A 188 -7.46 -4.31 -12.47
CA ARG A 188 -7.14 -4.93 -11.17
C ARG A 188 -8.43 -5.10 -10.37
N GLY A 189 -8.58 -6.22 -9.67
CA GLY A 189 -9.75 -6.49 -8.83
C GLY A 189 -11.08 -6.50 -9.61
N GLY A 190 -11.04 -6.85 -10.89
CA GLY A 190 -12.21 -6.87 -11.79
C GLY A 190 -12.65 -5.51 -12.34
N GLY A 191 -11.91 -4.42 -12.10
CA GLY A 191 -12.22 -3.10 -12.64
C GLY A 191 -10.99 -2.30 -13.04
N LYS A 192 -11.22 -1.11 -13.59
CA LYS A 192 -10.16 -0.24 -14.10
C LYS A 192 -9.55 0.59 -12.97
N TRP A 193 -8.23 0.52 -12.85
CA TRP A 193 -7.44 1.42 -12.01
C TRP A 193 -6.68 2.40 -12.90
N VAL A 194 -6.79 3.70 -12.60
CA VAL A 194 -6.11 4.78 -13.30
C VAL A 194 -5.24 5.54 -12.32
N ILE A 195 -3.97 5.72 -12.65
CA ILE A 195 -2.98 6.49 -11.88
C ILE A 195 -2.52 7.63 -12.78
N ILE A 196 -2.61 8.86 -12.32
CA ILE A 196 -2.13 10.05 -13.03
C ILE A 196 -1.15 10.79 -12.13
N LYS A 197 0.07 11.02 -12.60
CA LYS A 197 1.08 11.86 -11.95
C LYS A 197 1.29 13.09 -12.83
N ARG A 198 0.72 14.22 -12.43
CA ARG A 198 0.98 15.51 -13.08
C ARG A 198 2.22 16.12 -12.47
N LEU A 199 3.19 16.43 -13.32
CA LEU A 199 4.48 16.96 -12.93
C LEU A 199 4.50 18.46 -13.20
N SER A 200 4.95 19.23 -12.21
CA SER A 200 5.21 20.66 -12.35
C SER A 200 6.61 20.97 -11.87
N GLN A 201 7.17 22.07 -12.39
CA GLN A 201 8.52 22.51 -12.04
C GLN A 201 9.59 21.41 -12.18
N LEU A 202 9.48 20.56 -13.21
CA LEU A 202 10.49 19.55 -13.47
C LEU A 202 11.82 20.22 -13.81
N ARG A 203 12.88 19.84 -13.09
CA ARG A 203 14.24 20.35 -13.27
C ARG A 203 15.22 19.21 -13.40
N LEU A 204 16.19 19.42 -14.28
CA LEU A 204 17.42 18.65 -14.34
C LEU A 204 18.41 19.28 -13.35
N ASP A 205 19.29 18.45 -12.79
CA ASP A 205 20.31 18.85 -11.81
C ASP A 205 19.74 19.61 -10.61
N ALA A 206 18.61 19.11 -10.08
CA ALA A 206 18.07 19.63 -8.84
C ALA A 206 19.13 19.57 -7.72
N PRO A 207 19.28 20.62 -6.90
CA PRO A 207 20.27 20.65 -5.82
C PRO A 207 20.09 19.40 -4.96
N ALA A 208 21.15 18.60 -4.90
CA ALA A 208 21.06 17.20 -4.47
C ALA A 208 21.02 17.08 -2.94
N ASP A 209 19.90 17.42 -2.32
CA ASP A 209 19.64 17.05 -0.92
C ASP A 209 19.65 15.51 -0.77
N VAL A 210 19.28 14.77 -1.83
CA VAL A 210 19.37 13.29 -1.88
C VAL A 210 20.80 12.80 -1.62
N ALA A 211 21.83 13.48 -2.15
CA ALA A 211 23.23 13.11 -1.91
C ALA A 211 23.69 13.50 -0.50
N ALA A 212 23.13 14.55 0.09
CA ALA A 212 23.40 14.92 1.48
C ALA A 212 22.89 13.84 2.46
N LEU A 213 21.80 13.14 2.13
CA LEU A 213 21.23 12.05 2.94
C LEU A 213 22.09 10.77 2.95
N ASP A 214 22.95 10.58 1.94
CA ASP A 214 23.96 9.53 1.93
C ASP A 214 25.16 9.86 2.85
N GLN A 215 25.31 11.12 3.27
CA GLN A 215 26.38 11.51 4.18
C GLN A 215 26.05 11.09 5.63
N PRO A 216 27.02 10.49 6.35
CA PRO A 216 26.87 10.21 7.78
C PRO A 216 26.51 11.45 8.61
N SER A 217 26.96 12.63 8.17
CA SER A 217 26.68 13.93 8.80
C SER A 217 25.19 14.28 8.81
N PHE A 218 24.44 13.96 7.76
CA PHE A 218 23.00 14.21 7.75
C PHE A 218 22.28 13.29 8.74
N ARG A 219 22.62 12.00 8.75
CA ARG A 219 22.07 11.04 9.73
C ARG A 219 22.37 11.46 11.17
N ALA A 220 23.54 12.06 11.42
CA ALA A 220 23.90 12.58 12.73
C ALA A 220 23.00 13.74 13.22
N THR A 221 22.25 14.39 12.32
CA THR A 221 21.29 15.46 12.68
C THR A 221 19.90 14.94 13.08
N TYR A 222 19.62 13.65 12.88
CA TYR A 222 18.38 13.00 13.30
C TYR A 222 18.69 11.85 14.26
N ARG A 223 17.81 11.59 15.21
CA ARG A 223 17.88 10.42 16.08
C ARG A 223 16.87 9.38 15.60
N GLU A 224 17.20 8.10 15.70
CA GLU A 224 16.18 7.08 15.50
C GLU A 224 15.06 7.33 16.50
N ALA A 225 13.82 7.42 15.99
CA ALA A 225 12.65 7.46 16.83
C ALA A 225 12.64 6.13 17.56
N VAL A 226 13.04 6.14 18.84
CA VAL A 226 12.69 5.06 19.76
C VAL A 226 11.17 4.95 19.63
N PRO A 227 10.63 3.78 19.26
CA PRO A 227 9.19 3.61 19.27
C PRO A 227 8.75 4.01 20.66
N VAL A 228 8.10 5.17 20.81
CA VAL A 228 7.21 5.37 21.94
C VAL A 228 6.30 4.16 21.81
N PRO A 229 6.27 3.21 22.77
CA PRO A 229 5.32 2.12 22.71
C PRO A 229 4.01 2.79 22.37
N ALA A 230 3.48 2.51 21.18
CA ALA A 230 2.22 3.12 20.77
C ALA A 230 1.31 2.90 21.96
N ALA A 231 0.86 3.99 22.62
CA ALA A 231 0.12 3.88 23.87
C ALA A 231 -0.87 2.74 23.66
N GLU A 232 -0.64 1.63 24.38
CA GLU A 232 -1.08 0.30 23.95
C GLU A 232 -2.54 0.45 23.56
N ALA A 233 -2.85 0.29 22.27
CA ALA A 233 -4.22 0.50 21.79
C ALA A 233 -5.09 -0.35 22.72
N PRO A 234 -6.10 0.24 23.40
CA PRO A 234 -6.69 -0.38 24.57
C PRO A 234 -7.16 -1.79 24.23
N THR A 235 -6.44 -2.79 24.74
CA THR A 235 -6.71 -4.18 24.42
C THR A 235 -8.03 -4.62 25.02
N LEU A 236 -8.74 -5.48 24.31
CA LEU A 236 -9.91 -6.19 24.79
C LEU A 236 -9.54 -7.55 25.42
N GLN A 237 -8.27 -7.91 25.47
CA GLN A 237 -7.82 -9.12 26.15
C GLN A 237 -8.29 -9.14 27.61
N SER A 238 -8.74 -10.31 28.06
CA SER A 238 -9.37 -10.56 29.36
C SER A 238 -10.72 -9.86 29.59
N LYS A 239 -11.27 -9.15 28.59
CA LYS A 239 -12.62 -8.57 28.65
C LYS A 239 -13.65 -9.50 28.01
N ARG A 240 -14.92 -9.28 28.33
CA ARG A 240 -16.04 -9.96 27.66
C ARG A 240 -16.18 -9.43 26.24
N ALA A 241 -16.29 -10.33 25.26
CA ALA A 241 -16.48 -9.95 23.87
C ALA A 241 -17.81 -9.17 23.69
N PRO A 242 -17.79 -8.00 23.01
CA PRO A 242 -19.01 -7.30 22.63
C PRO A 242 -19.94 -8.22 21.83
N LEU A 243 -21.23 -8.26 22.19
CA LEU A 243 -22.19 -9.08 21.44
C LEU A 243 -22.55 -8.42 20.12
N PHE A 244 -22.74 -9.23 19.08
CA PHE A 244 -23.22 -8.78 17.79
C PHE A 244 -24.24 -9.74 17.17
N ALA A 245 -25.06 -9.19 16.28
CA ALA A 245 -25.86 -9.90 15.31
C ALA A 245 -25.58 -9.28 13.94
N LEU A 246 -24.86 -9.98 13.10
CA LEU A 246 -24.38 -9.48 11.81
C LEU A 246 -24.92 -10.32 10.66
N GLN A 247 -24.98 -9.71 9.49
CA GLN A 247 -25.35 -10.40 8.27
C GLN A 247 -24.15 -11.17 7.72
N GLY A 248 -24.31 -12.46 7.45
CA GLY A 248 -23.31 -13.23 6.71
C GLY A 248 -23.28 -12.82 5.23
N LEU A 249 -22.12 -12.88 4.60
CA LEU A 249 -21.96 -12.66 3.15
C LEU A 249 -22.82 -13.62 2.31
N ALA A 250 -23.15 -14.80 2.86
CA ALA A 250 -24.05 -15.77 2.24
C ALA A 250 -25.55 -15.51 2.52
N GLY A 251 -25.91 -14.40 3.17
CA GLY A 251 -27.30 -14.02 3.39
C GLY A 251 -27.94 -14.51 4.70
N ALA A 252 -27.24 -15.33 5.49
CA ALA A 252 -27.75 -15.79 6.79
C ALA A 252 -27.26 -14.90 7.95
N PRO A 253 -28.13 -14.49 8.89
CA PRO A 253 -27.71 -13.74 10.07
C PRO A 253 -26.93 -14.64 11.03
N VAL A 254 -25.92 -14.07 11.69
CA VAL A 254 -25.05 -14.75 12.63
C VAL A 254 -24.97 -13.95 13.92
N ARG A 255 -25.17 -14.63 15.05
CA ARG A 255 -25.13 -14.03 16.38
C ARG A 255 -23.97 -14.64 17.16
N LEU A 256 -23.12 -13.81 17.77
CA LEU A 256 -22.00 -14.31 18.57
C LEU A 256 -22.47 -15.25 19.70
N ALA A 257 -23.63 -14.95 20.29
CA ALA A 257 -24.23 -15.76 21.35
C ALA A 257 -24.52 -17.22 20.95
N ALA A 258 -24.68 -17.51 19.65
CA ALA A 258 -24.88 -18.87 19.14
C ALA A 258 -23.64 -19.76 19.29
N TYR A 259 -22.46 -19.15 19.48
CA TYR A 259 -21.19 -19.86 19.68
C TYR A 259 -20.82 -20.01 21.17
N LYS A 260 -21.75 -19.77 22.10
CA LYS A 260 -21.51 -19.98 23.54
C LYS A 260 -20.99 -21.42 23.79
N GLY A 261 -19.90 -21.53 24.55
CA GLY A 261 -19.23 -22.81 24.83
C GLY A 261 -18.25 -23.27 23.73
N ARG A 262 -18.10 -22.52 22.64
CA ARG A 262 -17.08 -22.72 21.60
C ARG A 262 -16.00 -21.65 21.72
N VAL A 263 -14.84 -21.95 21.15
CA VAL A 263 -13.81 -20.93 20.91
C VAL A 263 -14.11 -20.29 19.55
N VAL A 264 -14.09 -18.97 19.48
CA VAL A 264 -14.37 -18.21 18.25
C VAL A 264 -13.16 -17.36 17.90
N VAL A 265 -12.63 -17.54 16.70
CA VAL A 265 -11.60 -16.67 16.12
C VAL A 265 -12.30 -15.64 15.25
N LEU A 266 -12.09 -14.36 15.53
CA LEU A 266 -12.51 -13.26 14.69
C LEU A 266 -11.31 -12.76 13.89
N ASP A 267 -11.43 -12.63 12.58
CA ASP A 267 -10.40 -12.05 11.71
C ASP A 267 -11.00 -10.86 10.95
N PHE A 268 -10.70 -9.64 11.39
CA PHE A 268 -11.15 -8.43 10.74
C PHE A 268 -10.28 -8.12 9.52
N TRP A 269 -10.94 -7.92 8.37
CA TRP A 269 -10.28 -7.74 7.08
C TRP A 269 -11.04 -6.81 6.14
N GLU A 270 -10.35 -6.37 5.08
CA GLU A 270 -10.91 -5.55 4.02
C GLU A 270 -10.50 -6.07 2.64
N THR A 271 -11.31 -5.78 1.61
CA THR A 271 -11.07 -6.28 0.24
C THR A 271 -9.79 -5.78 -0.43
N HIS A 272 -9.15 -4.76 0.11
CA HIS A 272 -7.88 -4.20 -0.37
C HIS A 272 -6.72 -4.38 0.63
N CYS A 273 -6.93 -5.13 1.70
CA CYS A 273 -5.90 -5.43 2.69
C CYS A 273 -5.04 -6.62 2.22
N ALA A 274 -3.89 -6.35 1.60
CA ALA A 274 -2.99 -7.40 1.11
C ALA A 274 -2.50 -8.36 2.22
N PRO A 275 -2.11 -7.90 3.43
CA PRO A 275 -1.75 -8.81 4.53
C PRO A 275 -2.91 -9.70 4.96
N CYS A 276 -4.14 -9.18 5.04
CA CYS A 276 -5.32 -9.96 5.38
C CYS A 276 -5.57 -11.10 4.36
N ILE A 277 -5.51 -10.76 3.06
CA ILE A 277 -5.72 -11.72 1.98
C ILE A 277 -4.66 -12.84 2.02
N ARG A 278 -3.42 -12.51 2.40
CA ARG A 278 -2.32 -13.46 2.57
C ARG A 278 -2.55 -14.43 3.74
N ASP A 279 -3.23 -13.99 4.80
CA ASP A 279 -3.46 -14.81 6.00
C ASP A 279 -4.65 -15.77 5.85
N MET A 280 -5.54 -15.52 4.89
CA MET A 280 -6.74 -16.33 4.68
C MET A 280 -6.49 -17.85 4.56
N PRO A 281 -5.48 -18.33 3.79
CA PRO A 281 -5.18 -19.77 3.72
C PRO A 281 -4.75 -20.35 5.07
N GLN A 282 -4.02 -19.60 5.89
CA GLN A 282 -3.59 -20.05 7.22
C GLN A 282 -4.78 -20.16 8.18
N LEU A 283 -5.70 -19.20 8.15
CA LEU A 283 -6.95 -19.26 8.91
C LEU A 283 -7.84 -20.44 8.48
N GLN A 284 -7.83 -20.77 7.19
CA GLN A 284 -8.51 -21.95 6.67
C GLN A 284 -7.89 -23.24 7.22
N LEU A 285 -6.55 -23.35 7.21
CA LEU A 285 -5.84 -24.49 7.81
C LEU A 285 -6.10 -24.61 9.31
N LEU A 286 -6.15 -23.47 10.02
CA LEU A 286 -6.48 -23.41 11.43
C LEU A 286 -7.89 -23.95 11.69
N GLN A 287 -8.89 -23.52 10.91
CA GLN A 287 -10.25 -24.04 11.03
C GLN A 287 -10.29 -25.56 10.81
N ALA A 288 -9.59 -26.06 9.80
CA ALA A 288 -9.50 -27.50 9.52
C ALA A 288 -8.84 -28.27 10.68
N ARG A 289 -7.74 -27.76 11.24
CA ARG A 289 -7.02 -28.37 12.37
C ARG A 289 -7.89 -28.56 13.62
N TYR A 290 -8.83 -27.65 13.85
CA TYR A 290 -9.73 -27.68 15.01
C TYR A 290 -11.15 -28.12 14.69
N GLN A 291 -11.39 -28.67 13.50
CA GLN A 291 -12.68 -29.24 13.14
C GLN A 291 -13.09 -30.31 14.16
N GLY A 292 -14.33 -30.21 14.66
CA GLY A 292 -14.86 -31.11 15.70
C GLY A 292 -14.38 -30.81 17.14
N LYS A 293 -13.42 -29.90 17.34
CA LYS A 293 -12.89 -29.55 18.69
C LYS A 293 -13.57 -28.35 19.34
N GLY A 294 -14.64 -27.84 18.71
CA GLY A 294 -15.41 -26.70 19.22
C GLY A 294 -14.73 -25.35 18.99
N VAL A 295 -13.98 -25.20 17.89
CA VAL A 295 -13.41 -23.94 17.42
C VAL A 295 -14.08 -23.52 16.11
N VAL A 296 -14.36 -22.24 15.95
CA VAL A 296 -14.95 -21.66 14.72
C VAL A 296 -14.16 -20.41 14.33
N VAL A 297 -13.89 -20.24 13.05
CA VAL A 297 -13.31 -19.01 12.49
C VAL A 297 -14.42 -18.20 11.83
N LEU A 298 -14.46 -16.90 12.10
CA LEU A 298 -15.35 -15.93 11.46
C LEU A 298 -14.50 -14.82 10.84
N GLY A 299 -14.60 -14.68 9.53
CA GLY A 299 -14.06 -13.51 8.82
C GLY A 299 -15.00 -12.32 9.02
N MET A 300 -14.44 -11.18 9.36
CA MET A 300 -15.16 -9.97 9.74
C MET A 300 -14.85 -8.88 8.71
N LEU A 301 -15.63 -8.82 7.62
CA LEU A 301 -15.44 -7.85 6.55
C LEU A 301 -15.81 -6.44 7.06
N ALA A 302 -14.79 -5.63 7.33
CA ALA A 302 -14.89 -4.30 7.92
C ALA A 302 -15.13 -3.16 6.91
N ASP A 303 -15.65 -3.51 5.73
CA ASP A 303 -16.14 -2.57 4.72
C ASP A 303 -17.56 -3.01 4.31
N ASN A 304 -18.56 -2.27 4.78
CA ASN A 304 -19.97 -2.57 4.53
C ASN A 304 -20.48 -2.01 3.19
N SER A 305 -19.64 -1.41 2.36
CA SER A 305 -20.04 -0.94 1.03
C SER A 305 -20.49 -2.10 0.15
N LEU A 306 -21.49 -1.87 -0.72
CA LEU A 306 -21.94 -2.87 -1.68
C LEU A 306 -20.80 -3.35 -2.59
N GLY A 307 -19.86 -2.46 -2.92
CA GLY A 307 -18.67 -2.80 -3.70
C GLY A 307 -17.76 -3.81 -2.99
N ALA A 308 -17.51 -3.63 -1.69
CA ALA A 308 -16.71 -4.59 -0.93
C ALA A 308 -17.42 -5.92 -0.76
N GLN A 309 -18.72 -5.90 -0.45
CA GLN A 309 -19.53 -7.11 -0.36
C GLN A 309 -19.56 -7.89 -1.69
N GLY A 310 -19.58 -7.20 -2.83
CA GLY A 310 -19.51 -7.83 -4.16
C GLY A 310 -18.14 -8.43 -4.50
N ARG A 311 -17.03 -7.81 -4.04
CA ARG A 311 -15.67 -8.33 -4.29
C ARG A 311 -15.28 -9.48 -3.36
N ALA A 312 -15.78 -9.47 -2.12
CA ALA A 312 -15.36 -10.40 -1.08
C ALA A 312 -15.50 -11.88 -1.48
N PRO A 313 -16.62 -12.37 -2.06
CA PRO A 313 -16.75 -13.77 -2.47
C PRO A 313 -15.66 -14.24 -3.45
N GLY A 314 -15.26 -13.37 -4.39
CA GLY A 314 -14.21 -13.70 -5.36
C GLY A 314 -12.83 -13.82 -4.71
N ILE A 315 -12.53 -12.97 -3.73
CA ILE A 315 -11.27 -13.03 -2.95
C ILE A 315 -11.23 -14.31 -2.13
N LEU A 316 -12.29 -14.59 -1.37
CA LEU A 316 -12.42 -15.78 -0.53
C LEU A 316 -12.26 -17.06 -1.35
N LYS A 317 -12.93 -17.14 -2.51
CA LYS A 317 -12.81 -18.28 -3.43
C LYS A 317 -11.38 -18.48 -3.93
N ARG A 318 -10.68 -17.40 -4.32
CA ARG A 318 -9.29 -17.49 -4.80
C ARG A 318 -8.31 -17.94 -3.71
N GLN A 319 -8.55 -17.56 -2.45
CA GLN A 319 -7.71 -17.93 -1.31
C GLN A 319 -8.10 -19.28 -0.68
N GLY A 320 -9.15 -19.94 -1.17
CA GLY A 320 -9.67 -21.18 -0.56
C GLY A 320 -10.27 -20.96 0.84
N ALA A 321 -10.67 -19.74 1.18
CA ALA A 321 -11.27 -19.41 2.46
C ALA A 321 -12.77 -19.76 2.46
N THR A 322 -13.13 -20.76 3.26
CA THR A 322 -14.50 -21.33 3.34
C THR A 322 -15.17 -21.06 4.68
N TYR A 323 -14.45 -20.51 5.66
CA TYR A 323 -15.04 -20.07 6.92
C TYR A 323 -16.07 -18.95 6.68
N GLN A 324 -17.01 -18.84 7.62
CA GLN A 324 -18.11 -17.90 7.49
C GLN A 324 -17.59 -16.46 7.57
N ASN A 325 -18.05 -15.62 6.65
CA ASN A 325 -17.65 -14.22 6.60
C ASN A 325 -18.88 -13.32 6.83
N LEU A 326 -18.73 -12.34 7.71
CA LEU A 326 -19.79 -11.44 8.18
C LEU A 326 -19.50 -10.01 7.74
N VAL A 327 -20.54 -9.27 7.38
CA VAL A 327 -20.45 -7.83 7.08
C VAL A 327 -20.52 -7.07 8.40
N VAL A 328 -19.47 -6.31 8.69
CA VAL A 328 -19.30 -5.59 9.96
C VAL A 328 -19.75 -4.15 9.79
N SER A 329 -20.54 -3.65 10.75
CA SER A 329 -20.89 -2.23 10.81
C SER A 329 -19.79 -1.40 11.48
N LYS A 330 -19.78 -0.08 11.25
CA LYS A 330 -18.79 0.81 11.90
C LYS A 330 -18.88 0.75 13.43
N GLU A 331 -20.08 0.54 13.97
CA GLU A 331 -20.34 0.42 15.40
C GLU A 331 -19.68 -0.84 15.97
N ILE A 332 -19.77 -1.98 15.27
CA ILE A 332 -19.11 -3.21 15.72
C ILE A 332 -17.59 -3.11 15.57
N ALA A 333 -17.09 -2.57 14.46
CA ALA A 333 -15.65 -2.33 14.30
C ALA A 333 -15.12 -1.44 15.43
N SER A 334 -15.84 -0.38 15.78
CA SER A 334 -15.51 0.49 16.92
C SER A 334 -15.59 -0.23 18.26
N ALA A 335 -16.61 -1.05 18.51
CA ALA A 335 -16.77 -1.81 19.76
C ALA A 335 -15.63 -2.81 19.99
N TYR A 336 -15.04 -3.31 18.90
CA TYR A 336 -13.87 -4.18 18.90
C TYR A 336 -12.53 -3.42 18.80
N HIS A 337 -12.54 -2.08 18.88
CA HIS A 337 -11.36 -1.21 18.75
C HIS A 337 -10.55 -1.43 17.46
N VAL A 338 -11.22 -1.78 16.37
CA VAL A 338 -10.58 -2.08 15.08
C VAL A 338 -10.11 -0.79 14.42
N ASN A 339 -8.79 -0.61 14.36
CA ASN A 339 -8.13 0.57 13.81
C ASN A 339 -7.01 0.26 12.81
N SER A 340 -6.73 -1.03 12.59
CA SER A 340 -5.74 -1.54 11.66
C SER A 340 -6.14 -2.95 11.21
N PHE A 341 -5.59 -3.42 10.10
CA PHE A 341 -5.93 -4.72 9.53
C PHE A 341 -4.67 -5.50 9.12
N PRO A 342 -4.65 -6.82 9.29
CA PRO A 342 -5.69 -7.61 9.96
C PRO A 342 -5.69 -7.38 11.48
N HIS A 343 -6.86 -7.58 12.08
CA HIS A 343 -7.06 -7.53 13.52
C HIS A 343 -7.77 -8.82 13.93
N GLN A 344 -7.08 -9.62 14.74
CA GLN A 344 -7.48 -10.98 15.09
C GLN A 344 -7.77 -11.08 16.58
N LEU A 345 -8.90 -11.71 16.93
CA LEU A 345 -9.27 -11.97 18.32
C LEU A 345 -9.60 -13.45 18.52
N VAL A 346 -9.26 -13.97 19.70
CA VAL A 346 -9.70 -15.31 20.14
C VAL A 346 -10.62 -15.15 21.32
N ILE A 347 -11.88 -15.57 21.16
CA ILE A 347 -12.89 -15.58 22.22
C ILE A 347 -12.98 -16.99 22.77
N GLY A 348 -12.74 -17.16 24.06
CA GLY A 348 -12.84 -18.44 24.75
C GLY A 348 -14.28 -18.88 25.01
N ARG A 349 -14.45 -20.11 25.50
CA ARG A 349 -15.74 -20.76 25.73
C ARG A 349 -16.68 -19.99 26.68
N THR A 350 -16.11 -19.17 27.55
CA THR A 350 -16.79 -18.31 28.54
C THR A 350 -17.26 -16.97 27.96
N GLY A 351 -16.86 -16.65 26.72
CA GLY A 351 -17.07 -15.35 26.07
C GLY A 351 -16.05 -14.29 26.45
N ILE A 352 -14.94 -14.67 27.10
CA ILE A 352 -13.80 -13.79 27.40
C ILE A 352 -12.82 -13.82 26.23
N ILE A 353 -12.25 -12.67 25.88
CA ILE A 353 -11.23 -12.54 24.84
C ILE A 353 -9.87 -12.99 25.40
N GLU A 354 -9.34 -14.08 24.88
CA GLU A 354 -8.06 -14.71 25.27
C GLU A 354 -6.86 -14.15 24.48
N LEU A 355 -7.14 -13.47 23.39
CA LEU A 355 -6.17 -12.77 22.54
C LEU A 355 -6.87 -11.64 21.80
N ASP A 356 -6.20 -10.49 21.75
CA ASP A 356 -6.54 -9.34 20.92
C ASP A 356 -5.25 -8.87 20.24
N HIS A 357 -5.13 -9.08 18.93
CA HIS A 357 -3.88 -8.93 18.19
C HIS A 357 -4.09 -8.17 16.89
N THR A 358 -3.23 -7.18 16.64
CA THR A 358 -3.14 -6.45 15.37
C THR A 358 -1.87 -6.85 14.64
N GLY A 359 -1.99 -7.12 13.33
CA GLY A 359 -0.86 -7.56 12.50
C GLY A 359 -1.14 -8.88 11.78
N GLY A 360 -0.64 -8.95 10.54
CA GLY A 360 -0.93 -10.05 9.62
C GLY A 360 0.17 -11.10 9.58
N GLU A 361 0.02 -12.07 10.47
CA GLU A 361 0.51 -13.44 10.37
C GLU A 361 -0.29 -14.24 11.41
N ALA A 362 -1.05 -15.26 10.99
CA ALA A 362 -1.73 -16.18 11.91
C ALA A 362 -0.66 -16.99 12.68
N THR A 363 -0.13 -16.39 13.74
CA THR A 363 1.09 -16.83 14.44
C THR A 363 0.80 -17.93 15.45
N ALA A 364 1.90 -18.49 16.00
CA ALA A 364 1.89 -19.31 17.21
C ALA A 364 1.05 -18.70 18.35
N ALA A 365 0.87 -17.37 18.39
CA ALA A 365 0.02 -16.70 19.38
C ALA A 365 -1.46 -17.08 19.25
N LEU A 366 -2.00 -17.13 18.02
CA LEU A 366 -3.39 -17.52 17.77
C LEU A 366 -3.62 -18.97 18.20
N THR A 367 -2.71 -19.87 17.81
CA THR A 367 -2.74 -21.28 18.20
C THR A 367 -2.65 -21.43 19.72
N ALA A 368 -1.70 -20.77 20.37
CA ALA A 368 -1.55 -20.81 21.82
C ALA A 368 -2.79 -20.29 22.56
N ALA A 369 -3.41 -19.21 22.07
CA ALA A 369 -4.64 -18.68 22.63
C ALA A 369 -5.82 -19.65 22.47
N ILE A 370 -5.95 -20.31 21.31
CA ILE A 370 -6.98 -21.33 21.09
C ILE A 370 -6.78 -22.52 22.03
N GLU A 371 -5.56 -23.04 22.16
CA GLU A 371 -5.28 -24.16 23.06
C GLU A 371 -5.56 -23.81 24.52
N ARG A 372 -5.19 -22.60 24.97
CA ARG A 372 -5.58 -22.09 26.30
C ARG A 372 -7.09 -22.06 26.45
N ALA A 373 -7.80 -21.50 25.47
CA ALA A 373 -9.26 -21.38 25.47
C ALA A 373 -9.99 -22.73 25.50
N LEU A 374 -9.42 -23.76 24.88
CA LEU A 374 -9.95 -25.13 24.87
C LEU A 374 -9.80 -25.85 26.22
N ASN A 375 -8.75 -25.51 26.98
CA ASN A 375 -8.44 -26.12 28.28
C ASN A 375 -9.25 -25.55 29.45
N VAL A 376 -9.97 -24.44 29.24
CA VAL A 376 -10.88 -23.86 30.26
C VAL A 376 -12.16 -24.71 30.35
N LYS A 377 -12.45 -25.26 31.54
CA LYS A 377 -13.72 -25.95 31.82
C LYS A 377 -14.87 -24.94 31.82
N THR A 378 -15.90 -25.18 31.00
CA THR A 378 -17.11 -24.36 30.99
C THR A 378 -17.88 -24.60 32.29
N PRO A 379 -18.30 -23.57 33.05
CA PRO A 379 -19.16 -23.78 34.21
C PRO A 379 -20.48 -24.44 33.77
N ALA A 380 -20.92 -25.44 34.52
CA ALA A 380 -22.15 -26.18 34.25
C ALA A 380 -23.35 -25.23 34.13
N LYS A 381 -24.26 -25.48 33.17
CA LYS A 381 -25.51 -24.71 33.05
C LYS A 381 -26.25 -24.79 34.39
N SER A 382 -26.42 -23.64 35.05
CA SER A 382 -27.40 -23.51 36.13
C SER A 382 -28.78 -23.79 35.54
N THR A 383 -29.35 -24.94 35.89
CA THR A 383 -30.78 -25.19 35.78
C THR A 383 -31.47 -24.24 36.75
N LYS A 384 -32.28 -23.33 36.20
CA LYS A 384 -33.36 -22.65 36.91
C LYS A 384 -34.65 -22.99 36.21
#